data_AF-A0A1F7DAR2-F1
#
_entry.id   AF-A0A1F7DAR2-F1
#
_cell.length_a   1.000
_cell.length_b   1.000
_cell.length_c   1.000
_cell.angle_alpha   90.00
_cell.angle_beta   90.00
_cell.angle_gamma   90.00
#
_symmetry.space_group_name_H-M   'P 1'
#
loop_
_entity.id
_entity.type
_entity.pdbx_description
1 polymer ?
#
loop_
_entity_poly.entity_id
_entity_poly.type
_entity_poly.pdbx_seq_one_letter_code
_entity_poly.pdbx_strand_id
1 'polypeptide(L)'
;MAAPYKIPTPTLLYVHENLLPHVRHRFGIDSYEYQLATDFIAHIAAEKNVRMGTLEEQLGSLYLQFFPPPGAFDVTLGFGRKGEIIARLLNRRWGCFPHIHRLDITRYEQEDGSHVLKSKTDVSIEEQIAKAVTSKSIAIVDDVLFTGFTAFSILNLLPRHACDCIHLFFTRGMEVTRKSLEEKGHRAAVGVCLKGKIEEDVSTISSMNLVAKGAIHTPTEGDISYAQRQEWVEAWFPARTKRILDLAHAITTLVKSFEPTSETEETIV
;
A
#
# COMPACT_ATOMS: atom_id res chain seq x y z
N MET A 1 0.53 -21.89 -23.16
CA MET A 1 0.99 -20.50 -23.40
C MET A 1 0.37 -19.65 -22.31
N ALA A 2 1.18 -19.03 -21.45
CA ALA A 2 0.66 -18.07 -20.48
C ALA A 2 -0.01 -16.91 -21.24
N ALA A 3 -1.15 -16.43 -20.74
CA ALA A 3 -1.79 -15.26 -21.32
C ALA A 3 -0.81 -14.07 -21.24
N PRO A 4 -0.73 -13.21 -22.27
CA PRO A 4 0.15 -12.05 -22.22
C PRO A 4 -0.22 -11.17 -21.02
N TYR A 5 0.80 -10.69 -20.30
CA TYR A 5 0.63 -9.78 -19.18
C TYR A 5 -0.21 -8.56 -19.60
N LYS A 6 -1.39 -8.37 -18.99
CA LYS A 6 -2.27 -7.24 -19.31
C LYS A 6 -1.73 -5.99 -18.61
N ILE A 7 -1.27 -5.03 -19.40
CA ILE A 7 -0.84 -3.72 -18.87
C ILE A 7 -2.08 -2.99 -18.31
N PRO A 8 -2.06 -2.52 -17.05
CA PRO A 8 -3.16 -1.74 -16.50
C PRO A 8 -3.30 -0.40 -17.23
N THR A 9 -4.45 -0.17 -17.88
CA THR A 9 -4.77 1.10 -18.58
C THR A 9 -6.02 1.74 -17.96
N PRO A 10 -5.94 2.18 -16.69
CA PRO A 10 -7.10 2.68 -15.99
C PRO A 10 -7.55 4.04 -16.52
N THR A 11 -8.86 4.27 -16.55
CA THR A 11 -9.43 5.60 -16.82
C THR A 11 -9.02 6.63 -15.76
N LEU A 12 -8.83 6.20 -14.51
CA LEU A 12 -8.33 7.00 -13.40
C LEU A 12 -7.19 6.29 -12.67
N LEU A 13 -6.04 6.95 -12.53
CA LEU A 13 -4.96 6.51 -11.66
C LEU A 13 -4.97 7.32 -10.36
N TYR A 14 -5.26 6.67 -9.23
CA TYR A 14 -5.13 7.29 -7.92
C TYR A 14 -3.71 7.10 -7.37
N VAL A 15 -2.97 8.19 -7.23
CA VAL A 15 -1.58 8.17 -6.74
C VAL A 15 -1.54 8.65 -5.30
N HIS A 16 -1.18 7.77 -4.39
CA HIS A 16 -0.85 8.15 -3.02
C HIS A 16 0.52 8.84 -3.00
N GLU A 17 0.51 10.15 -2.69
CA GLU A 17 1.72 10.94 -2.51
C GLU A 17 2.35 10.56 -1.16
N ASN A 18 3.56 10.02 -1.22
CA ASN A 18 4.36 9.61 -0.07
C ASN A 18 5.87 9.75 -0.34
N LEU A 19 6.26 10.40 -1.42
CA LEU A 19 7.65 10.62 -1.81
C LEU A 19 8.19 11.91 -1.20
N LEU A 20 7.45 13.02 -1.32
CA LEU A 20 7.88 14.32 -0.77
C LEU A 20 8.10 14.25 0.74
N PRO A 21 7.22 13.62 1.54
CA PRO A 21 7.46 13.53 2.97
C PRO A 21 8.72 12.70 3.29
N HIS A 22 8.95 11.61 2.55
CA HIS A 22 10.14 10.78 2.71
C HIS A 22 11.43 11.55 2.37
N VAL A 23 11.45 12.23 1.22
CA VAL A 23 12.61 13.01 0.75
C VAL A 23 12.86 14.21 1.67
N ARG A 24 11.81 14.92 2.09
CA ARG A 24 11.92 16.05 3.03
C ARG A 24 12.56 15.62 4.35
N HIS A 25 12.11 14.50 4.90
CA HIS A 25 12.65 14.00 6.17
C HIS A 25 14.13 13.63 6.04
N ARG A 26 14.50 12.96 4.94
CA ARG A 26 15.86 12.45 4.75
C ARG A 26 16.87 13.52 4.34
N PHE A 27 16.49 14.47 3.49
CA PHE A 27 17.41 15.42 2.86
C PHE A 27 17.14 16.88 3.22
N GLY A 28 15.96 17.20 3.78
CA GLY A 28 15.53 18.57 4.07
C GLY A 28 14.76 19.21 2.92
N ILE A 29 13.99 20.26 3.23
CA ILE A 29 13.11 20.95 2.26
C ILE A 29 13.90 21.79 1.23
N ASP A 30 15.08 22.29 1.61
CA ASP A 30 15.92 23.12 0.75
C ASP A 30 16.90 22.30 -0.12
N SER A 31 16.81 20.97 -0.06
CA SER A 31 17.71 20.06 -0.76
C SER A 31 17.39 19.97 -2.26
N TYR A 32 18.40 19.61 -3.06
CA TYR A 32 18.22 19.36 -4.48
C TYR A 32 17.31 18.15 -4.74
N GLU A 33 17.40 17.10 -3.91
CA GLU A 33 16.55 15.92 -3.96
C GLU A 33 15.08 16.28 -3.74
N TYR A 34 14.79 17.18 -2.78
CA TYR A 34 13.43 17.63 -2.53
C TYR A 34 12.85 18.44 -3.70
N GLN A 35 13.66 19.31 -4.31
CA GLN A 35 13.25 20.05 -5.52
C GLN A 35 12.96 19.09 -6.67
N LEU A 36 13.82 18.10 -6.89
CA LEU A 36 13.63 17.10 -7.94
C LEU A 36 12.38 16.24 -7.71
N ALA A 37 12.15 15.82 -6.46
CA ALA A 37 10.93 15.10 -6.09
C ALA A 37 9.68 15.98 -6.27
N THR A 38 9.77 17.28 -5.98
CA THR A 38 8.69 18.24 -6.20
C THR A 38 8.34 18.36 -7.68
N ASP A 39 9.34 18.52 -8.54
CA ASP A 39 9.16 18.52 -10.00
C ASP A 39 8.50 17.23 -10.48
N PHE A 40 8.96 16.08 -9.98
CA PHE A 40 8.41 14.78 -10.32
C PHE A 40 6.93 14.63 -9.94
N ILE A 41 6.57 14.99 -8.70
CA ILE A 41 5.16 14.98 -8.26
C ILE A 41 4.32 15.98 -9.07
N ALA A 42 4.84 17.16 -9.39
CA ALA A 42 4.13 18.13 -10.22
C ALA A 42 3.83 17.59 -11.63
N HIS A 43 4.77 16.85 -12.23
CA HIS A 43 4.54 16.19 -13.51
C HIS A 43 3.49 15.09 -13.42
N ILE A 44 3.50 14.26 -12.36
CA ILE A 44 2.49 13.23 -12.13
C ILE A 44 1.09 13.87 -11.96
N ALA A 45 0.99 14.89 -11.11
CA ALA A 45 -0.27 15.56 -10.77
C ALA A 45 -0.90 16.31 -11.96
N ALA A 46 -0.09 16.70 -12.94
CA ALA A 46 -0.53 17.44 -14.10
C ALA A 46 -0.96 16.55 -15.28
N GLU A 47 -0.99 15.23 -15.09
CA GLU A 47 -1.58 14.27 -16.01
C GLU A 47 -3.11 14.19 -15.81
N LYS A 48 -3.88 14.16 -16.91
CA LYS A 48 -5.33 14.39 -16.86
C LYS A 48 -6.10 13.27 -16.12
N ASN A 49 -5.64 12.03 -16.25
CA ASN A 49 -6.25 10.85 -15.64
C ASN A 49 -5.69 10.55 -14.24
N VAL A 50 -4.91 11.46 -13.65
CA VAL A 50 -4.31 11.25 -12.33
C VAL A 50 -5.06 12.02 -11.25
N ARG A 51 -5.33 11.35 -10.13
CA ARG A 51 -5.76 11.98 -8.89
C ARG A 51 -4.74 11.72 -7.80
N MET A 52 -4.14 12.80 -7.30
CA MET A 52 -3.27 12.74 -6.12
C MET A 52 -4.09 12.58 -4.85
N GLY A 53 -3.55 11.89 -3.86
CA GLY A 53 -4.10 11.91 -2.51
C GLY A 53 -3.04 11.70 -1.44
N THR A 54 -3.30 12.25 -0.27
CA THR A 54 -2.35 12.26 0.85
C THR A 54 -2.73 11.26 1.93
N LEU A 55 -1.78 10.92 2.81
CA LEU A 55 -2.07 10.08 3.97
C LEU A 55 -3.07 10.76 4.92
N GLU A 56 -2.96 12.08 5.08
CA GLU A 56 -3.84 12.88 5.94
C GLU A 56 -5.31 12.77 5.51
N GLU A 57 -5.61 12.97 4.22
CA GLU A 57 -6.98 12.86 3.67
C GLU A 57 -7.56 11.45 3.89
N GLN A 58 -6.72 10.44 3.67
CA GLN A 58 -7.10 9.04 3.79
C GLN A 58 -7.39 8.65 5.24
N LEU A 59 -6.51 9.02 6.17
CA LEU A 59 -6.71 8.78 7.60
C LEU A 59 -7.89 9.59 8.13
N GLY A 60 -8.02 10.86 7.74
CA GLY A 60 -9.15 11.72 8.10
C GLY A 60 -10.49 11.09 7.75
N SER A 61 -10.60 10.57 6.53
CA SER A 61 -11.81 9.88 6.06
C SER A 61 -12.05 8.56 6.80
N LEU A 62 -10.98 7.82 7.12
CA LEU A 62 -11.07 6.58 7.88
C LEU A 62 -11.53 6.81 9.33
N TYR A 63 -11.05 7.88 9.97
CA TYR A 63 -11.47 8.27 11.32
C TYR A 63 -12.97 8.51 11.43
N LEU A 64 -13.58 9.12 10.41
CA LEU A 64 -15.00 9.43 10.38
C LEU A 64 -15.90 8.20 10.19
N GLN A 65 -15.37 7.09 9.65
CA GLN A 65 -16.16 5.88 9.43
C GLN A 65 -16.47 5.13 10.74
N PHE A 66 -15.67 5.34 11.79
CA PHE A 66 -15.85 4.69 13.09
C PHE A 66 -15.91 5.74 14.20
N PHE A 67 -17.05 6.45 14.26
CA PHE A 67 -17.37 7.34 15.37
C PHE A 67 -18.68 6.91 16.05
N PRO A 68 -18.65 6.48 17.33
CA PRO A 68 -17.47 6.36 18.19
C PRO A 68 -16.48 5.28 17.71
N PRO A 69 -15.20 5.34 18.14
CA PRO A 69 -14.19 4.34 17.79
C PRO A 69 -14.65 2.92 18.11
N PRO A 70 -14.10 1.89 17.44
CA PRO A 70 -14.37 0.51 17.81
C PRO A 70 -13.90 0.24 19.26
N GLY A 71 -14.35 -0.87 19.84
CA GLY A 71 -13.72 -1.37 21.07
C GLY A 71 -12.24 -1.72 20.83
N ALA A 72 -11.48 -1.87 21.91
CA ALA A 72 -10.10 -2.34 21.81
C ALA A 72 -10.05 -3.77 21.22
N PHE A 73 -9.11 -4.00 20.32
CA PHE A 73 -8.83 -5.31 19.76
C PHE A 73 -7.75 -6.02 20.59
N ASP A 74 -7.88 -7.33 20.75
CA ASP A 74 -6.88 -8.16 21.45
C ASP A 74 -5.53 -8.13 20.71
N VAL A 75 -5.57 -8.11 19.38
CA VAL A 75 -4.38 -8.03 18.54
C VAL A 75 -4.66 -7.23 17.26
N THR A 76 -3.62 -6.55 16.79
CA THR A 76 -3.62 -5.84 15.50
C THR A 76 -2.51 -6.37 14.61
N LEU A 77 -2.85 -6.84 13.42
CA LEU A 77 -1.91 -7.32 12.41
C LEU A 77 -1.68 -6.20 11.37
N GLY A 78 -0.49 -5.60 11.39
CA GLY A 78 -0.06 -4.63 10.39
C GLY A 78 0.66 -5.33 9.23
N PHE A 79 0.19 -5.16 8.00
CA PHE A 79 0.87 -5.73 6.83
C PHE A 79 2.14 -4.95 6.50
N GLY A 80 3.27 -5.60 6.73
CA GLY A 80 4.58 -5.00 6.66
C GLY A 80 4.68 -3.73 7.49
N ARG A 81 5.68 -2.93 7.15
CA ARG A 81 5.98 -1.72 7.91
C ARG A 81 4.94 -0.62 7.73
N LYS A 82 4.35 -0.47 6.53
CA LYS A 82 3.29 0.51 6.28
C LYS A 82 2.07 0.23 7.13
N GLY A 83 1.59 -1.01 7.17
CA GLY A 83 0.46 -1.40 8.02
C GLY A 83 0.72 -1.20 9.51
N GLU A 84 1.95 -1.47 9.99
CA GLU A 84 2.35 -1.16 11.37
C GLU A 84 2.23 0.34 11.68
N ILE A 85 2.77 1.19 10.79
CA ILE A 85 2.77 2.65 11.01
C ILE A 85 1.35 3.21 10.98
N ILE A 86 0.53 2.77 10.02
CA ILE A 86 -0.89 3.15 9.96
C ILE A 86 -1.62 2.71 11.24
N ALA A 87 -1.38 1.49 11.72
CA ALA A 87 -1.96 1.02 12.98
C ALA A 87 -1.56 1.92 14.16
N ARG A 88 -0.29 2.33 14.24
CA ARG A 88 0.18 3.26 15.29
C ARG A 88 -0.49 4.63 15.20
N LEU A 89 -0.60 5.19 13.99
CA LEU A 89 -1.27 6.48 13.76
C LEU A 89 -2.75 6.42 14.18
N LEU A 90 -3.46 5.37 13.74
CA LEU A 90 -4.85 5.16 14.13
C LEU A 90 -4.99 4.97 15.66
N ASN A 91 -4.08 4.22 16.28
CA ASN A 91 -4.10 3.97 17.72
C ASN A 91 -3.89 5.26 18.54
N ARG A 92 -3.03 6.18 18.10
CA ARG A 92 -2.85 7.48 18.77
C ARG A 92 -4.17 8.25 18.89
N ARG A 93 -5.08 8.06 17.92
CA ARG A 93 -6.39 8.74 17.90
C ARG A 93 -7.49 7.95 18.60
N TRP A 94 -7.54 6.64 18.38
CA TRP A 94 -8.65 5.78 18.80
C TRP A 94 -8.38 4.99 20.08
N GLY A 95 -7.13 4.66 20.39
CA GLY A 95 -6.75 3.82 21.52
C GLY A 95 -7.14 2.33 21.37
N CYS A 96 -7.51 1.89 20.18
CA CYS A 96 -8.11 0.56 19.95
C CYS A 96 -7.10 -0.55 19.63
N PHE A 97 -5.82 -0.24 19.44
CA PHE A 97 -4.78 -1.18 18.99
C PHE A 97 -3.65 -1.29 20.02
N PRO A 98 -3.90 -1.88 21.21
CA PRO A 98 -2.91 -1.98 22.28
C PRO A 98 -1.73 -2.91 21.93
N HIS A 99 -1.94 -3.89 21.05
CA HIS A 99 -0.95 -4.91 20.68
C HIS A 99 -0.80 -5.01 19.16
N ILE A 100 0.12 -4.23 18.62
CA ILE A 100 0.43 -4.21 17.18
C ILE A 100 1.52 -5.24 16.87
N HIS A 101 1.26 -6.11 15.90
CA HIS A 101 2.17 -7.11 15.38
C HIS A 101 2.34 -6.90 13.88
N ARG A 102 3.59 -6.72 13.47
CA ARG A 102 3.93 -6.59 12.05
C ARG A 102 4.01 -7.98 11.41
N LEU A 103 3.36 -8.14 10.27
CA LEU A 103 3.53 -9.28 9.38
C LEU A 103 4.53 -8.90 8.29
N ASP A 104 5.74 -9.45 8.36
CA ASP A 104 6.79 -9.24 7.37
C ASP A 104 6.56 -10.17 6.17
N ILE A 105 5.62 -9.76 5.32
CA ILE A 105 5.15 -10.50 4.14
C ILE A 105 5.33 -9.69 2.86
N THR A 106 5.46 -10.38 1.73
CA THR A 106 5.52 -9.77 0.39
C THR A 106 4.74 -10.55 -0.64
N ARG A 107 4.27 -9.84 -1.67
CA ARG A 107 3.74 -10.47 -2.88
C ARG A 107 4.90 -10.72 -3.83
N TYR A 108 5.05 -11.96 -4.26
CA TYR A 108 6.06 -12.37 -5.21
C TYR A 108 5.37 -12.74 -6.52
N GLU A 109 5.77 -12.10 -7.62
CA GLU A 109 5.28 -12.42 -8.95
C GLU A 109 5.90 -13.76 -9.42
N GLN A 110 5.06 -14.60 -10.02
CA GLN A 110 5.47 -15.89 -10.59
C GLN A 110 5.64 -15.76 -12.11
N GLU A 111 6.31 -16.72 -12.74
CA GLU A 111 6.56 -16.70 -14.20
C GLU A 111 5.29 -16.67 -15.05
N ASP A 112 4.16 -17.14 -14.52
CA ASP A 112 2.85 -17.12 -15.17
C ASP A 112 2.06 -15.81 -14.93
N GLY A 113 2.66 -14.83 -14.25
CA GLY A 113 2.03 -13.57 -13.85
C GLY A 113 1.11 -13.67 -12.62
N SER A 114 0.96 -14.86 -12.04
CA SER A 114 0.26 -15.03 -10.76
C SER A 114 1.11 -14.50 -9.61
N HIS A 115 0.49 -14.35 -8.43
CA HIS A 115 1.19 -13.89 -7.24
C HIS A 115 1.08 -14.92 -6.13
N VAL A 116 2.15 -15.09 -5.37
CA VAL A 116 2.15 -15.82 -4.10
C VAL A 116 2.55 -14.89 -2.96
N LEU A 117 2.04 -15.17 -1.76
CA LEU A 117 2.45 -14.48 -0.55
C LEU A 117 3.63 -15.23 0.07
N LYS A 118 4.72 -14.52 0.36
CA LYS A 118 5.92 -15.08 1.01
C LYS A 118 6.27 -14.29 2.27
N SER A 119 6.87 -14.95 3.24
CA SER A 119 7.56 -14.27 4.34
C SER A 119 8.80 -13.56 3.82
N LYS A 120 9.10 -12.38 4.37
CA LYS A 120 10.35 -11.65 4.19
C LYS A 120 11.42 -12.05 5.21
N THR A 121 11.10 -12.99 6.10
CA THR A 121 11.96 -13.46 7.19
C THR A 121 12.02 -14.98 7.19
N ASP A 122 12.87 -15.56 8.03
CA ASP A 122 12.96 -17.01 8.23
C ASP A 122 11.75 -17.59 8.98
N VAL A 123 10.87 -16.74 9.52
CA VAL A 123 9.64 -17.14 10.22
C VAL A 123 8.52 -17.31 9.22
N SER A 124 7.80 -18.44 9.27
CA SER A 124 6.66 -18.72 8.38
C SER A 124 5.51 -17.74 8.59
N ILE A 125 4.60 -17.61 7.61
CA ILE A 125 3.45 -16.70 7.73
C ILE A 125 2.54 -17.18 8.87
N GLU A 126 2.34 -18.49 8.97
CA GLU A 126 1.58 -19.19 10.00
C GLU A 126 2.13 -18.89 11.41
N GLU A 127 3.45 -18.94 11.58
CA GLU A 127 4.10 -18.58 12.85
C GLU A 127 3.95 -17.09 13.18
N GLN A 128 4.05 -16.20 12.19
CA GLN A 128 3.84 -14.76 12.40
C GLN A 128 2.41 -14.45 12.86
N ILE A 129 1.40 -15.17 12.37
CA ILE A 129 0.00 -15.00 12.78
C ILE A 129 -0.40 -15.84 14.00
N ALA A 130 0.47 -16.72 14.52
CA ALA A 130 0.13 -17.67 15.58
C ALA A 130 -0.41 -16.99 16.85
N LYS A 131 0.06 -15.78 17.17
CA LYS A 131 -0.47 -14.98 18.30
C LYS A 131 -1.94 -14.59 18.10
N ALA A 132 -2.33 -14.31 16.85
CA ALA A 132 -3.68 -13.90 16.53
C ALA A 132 -4.68 -15.06 16.59
N VAL A 133 -4.23 -16.30 16.41
CA VAL A 133 -5.07 -17.51 16.45
C VAL A 133 -5.78 -17.72 17.80
N THR A 134 -5.29 -17.12 18.89
CA THR A 134 -5.92 -17.24 20.22
C THR A 134 -6.73 -16.01 20.63
N SER A 135 -6.75 -14.98 19.79
CA SER A 135 -7.39 -13.69 20.06
C SER A 135 -8.88 -13.73 19.70
N LYS A 136 -9.75 -13.16 20.54
CA LYS A 136 -11.20 -13.09 20.26
C LYS A 136 -11.52 -12.00 19.25
N SER A 137 -10.69 -10.95 19.20
CA SER A 137 -10.84 -9.80 18.30
C SER A 137 -9.53 -9.47 17.59
N ILE A 138 -9.58 -9.38 16.27
CA ILE A 138 -8.42 -9.05 15.41
C ILE A 138 -8.72 -7.80 14.61
N ALA A 139 -7.79 -6.84 14.63
CA ALA A 139 -7.70 -5.78 13.64
C ALA A 139 -6.64 -6.14 12.59
N ILE A 140 -6.93 -5.97 11.30
CA ILE A 140 -5.95 -6.07 10.21
C ILE A 140 -5.78 -4.68 9.61
N VAL A 141 -4.55 -4.21 9.45
CA VAL A 141 -4.27 -2.84 9.01
C VAL A 141 -3.23 -2.83 7.88
N ASP A 142 -3.53 -2.10 6.81
CA ASP A 142 -2.60 -1.86 5.70
C ASP A 142 -2.92 -0.52 4.99
N ASP A 143 -2.07 -0.11 4.05
CA ASP A 143 -2.31 1.11 3.26
C ASP A 143 -3.32 0.90 2.13
N VAL A 144 -3.34 -0.27 1.46
CA VAL A 144 -4.19 -0.51 0.28
C VAL A 144 -4.99 -1.81 0.33
N LEU A 145 -6.31 -1.67 0.13
CA LEU A 145 -7.17 -2.79 -0.29
C LEU A 145 -7.42 -2.76 -1.81
N PHE A 146 -6.51 -3.34 -2.60
CA PHE A 146 -6.63 -3.32 -4.07
C PHE A 146 -7.45 -4.52 -4.60
N THR A 147 -6.80 -5.65 -4.91
CA THR A 147 -7.49 -6.91 -5.26
C THR A 147 -7.93 -7.71 -4.03
N GLY A 148 -7.44 -7.34 -2.85
CA GLY A 148 -7.68 -8.07 -1.61
C GLY A 148 -6.82 -9.32 -1.45
N PHE A 149 -5.91 -9.61 -2.39
CA PHE A 149 -5.06 -10.81 -2.37
C PHE A 149 -4.42 -11.07 -0.99
N THR A 150 -3.65 -10.11 -0.48
CA THR A 150 -2.98 -10.24 0.83
C THR A 150 -3.96 -10.45 1.97
N ALA A 151 -5.05 -9.68 2.00
CA ALA A 151 -6.08 -9.80 3.03
C ALA A 151 -6.75 -11.17 3.00
N PHE A 152 -7.17 -11.65 1.84
CA PHE A 152 -7.78 -12.98 1.70
C PHE A 152 -6.80 -14.11 2.04
N SER A 153 -5.52 -14.00 1.66
CA SER A 153 -4.51 -14.99 2.04
C SER A 153 -4.36 -15.10 3.55
N ILE A 154 -4.26 -13.97 4.26
CA ILE A 154 -4.16 -13.97 5.73
C ILE A 154 -5.46 -14.45 6.39
N LEU A 155 -6.62 -13.99 5.92
CA LEU A 155 -7.92 -14.43 6.43
C LEU A 155 -8.14 -15.93 6.27
N ASN A 156 -7.63 -16.54 5.19
CA ASN A 156 -7.71 -17.98 4.96
C ASN A 156 -6.79 -18.80 5.89
N LEU A 157 -5.74 -18.20 6.43
CA LEU A 157 -4.84 -18.83 7.39
C LEU A 157 -5.34 -18.69 8.84
N LEU A 158 -6.20 -17.71 9.11
CA LEU A 158 -6.83 -17.55 10.43
C LEU A 158 -7.96 -18.59 10.62
N PRO A 159 -8.04 -19.29 11.76
CA PRO A 159 -9.08 -20.29 11.96
C PRO A 159 -10.46 -19.64 12.06
N ARG A 160 -11.42 -20.17 11.28
CA ARG A 160 -12.80 -19.64 11.23
C ARG A 160 -13.55 -19.65 12.57
N HIS A 161 -13.11 -20.47 13.52
CA HIS A 161 -13.72 -20.62 14.84
C HIS A 161 -12.93 -19.93 15.97
N ALA A 162 -11.79 -19.32 15.67
CA ALA A 162 -10.89 -18.76 16.67
C ALA A 162 -11.24 -17.32 17.08
N CYS A 163 -11.96 -16.58 16.23
CA CYS A 163 -12.17 -15.15 16.43
C CYS A 163 -13.64 -14.79 16.30
N ASP A 164 -14.18 -14.15 17.32
CA ASP A 164 -15.55 -13.62 17.33
C ASP A 164 -15.67 -12.39 16.41
N CYS A 165 -14.54 -11.69 16.17
CA CYS A 165 -14.52 -10.43 15.46
C CYS A 165 -13.23 -10.23 14.66
N ILE A 166 -13.35 -9.94 13.36
CA ILE A 166 -12.24 -9.48 12.50
C ILE A 166 -12.66 -8.20 11.80
N HIS A 167 -11.92 -7.11 12.03
CA HIS A 167 -12.09 -5.84 11.34
C HIS A 167 -10.83 -5.53 10.53
N LEU A 168 -11.01 -5.05 9.30
CA LEU A 168 -9.92 -4.63 8.44
C LEU A 168 -9.96 -3.12 8.23
N PHE A 169 -8.81 -2.47 8.25
CA PHE A 169 -8.66 -1.02 8.12
C PHE A 169 -7.62 -0.70 7.04
N PHE A 170 -8.04 0.07 6.05
CA PHE A 170 -7.21 0.50 4.94
C PHE A 170 -7.31 2.00 4.73
N THR A 171 -6.19 2.66 4.42
CA THR A 171 -6.21 4.11 4.14
C THR A 171 -6.87 4.38 2.79
N ARG A 172 -6.67 3.50 1.81
CA ARG A 172 -7.35 3.54 0.50
C ARG A 172 -7.67 2.14 -0.02
N GLY A 173 -8.57 2.05 -0.98
CA GLY A 173 -8.90 0.76 -1.56
C GLY A 173 -10.09 0.79 -2.51
N MET A 174 -10.38 -0.37 -3.08
CA MET A 174 -11.39 -0.59 -4.10
C MET A 174 -12.74 -0.94 -3.47
N GLU A 175 -13.81 -0.27 -3.90
CA GLU A 175 -15.18 -0.55 -3.42
C GLU A 175 -15.58 -1.99 -3.71
N VAL A 176 -15.25 -2.50 -4.90
CA VAL A 176 -15.58 -3.88 -5.31
C VAL A 176 -14.93 -4.91 -4.39
N THR A 177 -13.70 -4.66 -3.95
CA THR A 177 -12.97 -5.55 -3.05
C THR A 177 -13.45 -5.45 -1.61
N ARG A 178 -13.75 -4.22 -1.16
CA ARG A 178 -14.38 -3.98 0.16
C ARG A 178 -15.71 -4.74 0.27
N LYS A 179 -16.58 -4.62 -0.74
CA LYS A 179 -17.85 -5.36 -0.81
C LYS A 179 -17.65 -6.88 -0.79
N SER A 180 -16.64 -7.39 -1.51
CA SER A 180 -16.32 -8.83 -1.48
C SER A 180 -15.86 -9.33 -0.10
N LEU A 181 -15.16 -8.50 0.70
CA LEU A 181 -14.85 -8.83 2.09
C LEU A 181 -16.11 -8.86 2.96
N GLU A 182 -17.01 -7.89 2.79
CA GLU A 182 -18.27 -7.78 3.53
C GLU A 182 -19.23 -8.93 3.23
N GLU A 183 -19.31 -9.36 1.97
CA GLU A 183 -20.08 -10.55 1.55
C GLU A 183 -19.58 -11.84 2.21
N LYS A 184 -18.29 -11.89 2.58
CA LYS A 184 -17.69 -13.01 3.33
C LYS A 184 -17.82 -12.85 4.85
N GLY A 185 -18.55 -11.83 5.32
CA GLY A 185 -18.81 -11.59 6.74
C GLY A 185 -17.71 -10.79 7.46
N HIS A 186 -16.76 -10.19 6.74
CA HIS A 186 -15.72 -9.36 7.34
C HIS A 186 -16.09 -7.88 7.29
N ARG A 187 -15.79 -7.14 8.36
CA ARG A 187 -15.97 -5.69 8.38
C ARG A 187 -14.72 -5.01 7.83
N ALA A 188 -14.86 -4.24 6.76
CA ALA A 188 -13.74 -3.56 6.12
C ALA A 188 -13.97 -2.05 6.00
N ALA A 189 -13.07 -1.29 6.60
CA ALA A 189 -13.02 0.17 6.59
C ALA A 189 -11.99 0.64 5.56
N VAL A 190 -12.35 1.62 4.74
CA VAL A 190 -11.47 2.12 3.67
C VAL A 190 -11.58 3.64 3.61
N GLY A 191 -10.54 4.36 4.01
CA GLY A 191 -10.55 5.83 4.08
C GLY A 191 -10.95 6.49 2.77
N VAL A 192 -10.19 6.25 1.70
CA VAL A 192 -10.56 6.63 0.33
C VAL A 192 -11.00 5.39 -0.44
N CYS A 193 -12.31 5.30 -0.71
CA CYS A 193 -12.91 4.19 -1.43
C CYS A 193 -13.08 4.53 -2.93
N LEU A 194 -12.28 3.88 -3.78
CA LEU A 194 -12.27 4.03 -5.23
C LEU A 194 -13.34 3.14 -5.88
N LYS A 195 -14.11 3.70 -6.82
CA LYS A 195 -15.22 3.01 -7.50
C LYS A 195 -14.86 2.66 -8.94
N GLY A 196 -15.36 1.51 -9.40
CA GLY A 196 -15.14 1.01 -10.75
C GLY A 196 -14.39 -0.32 -10.76
N LYS A 197 -14.23 -0.86 -11.97
CA LYS A 197 -13.44 -2.06 -12.25
C LYS A 197 -11.95 -1.78 -12.04
N ILE A 198 -11.33 -2.71 -11.35
CA ILE A 198 -9.88 -2.73 -11.10
C ILE A 198 -9.14 -2.74 -12.44
N GLU A 199 -8.13 -1.87 -12.57
CA GLU A 199 -7.22 -1.74 -13.73
C GLU A 199 -7.86 -1.29 -15.05
N GLU A 200 -9.19 -1.25 -15.15
CA GLU A 200 -9.95 -0.72 -16.29
C GLU A 200 -10.50 0.68 -16.03
N ASP A 201 -11.30 0.82 -14.96
CA ASP A 201 -11.86 2.12 -14.58
C ASP A 201 -10.90 2.87 -13.67
N VAL A 202 -10.30 2.16 -12.71
CA VAL A 202 -9.41 2.76 -11.72
C VAL A 202 -8.29 1.82 -11.28
N SER A 203 -7.10 2.40 -11.08
CA SER A 203 -5.96 1.75 -10.41
C SER A 203 -5.42 2.66 -9.31
N THR A 204 -4.57 2.11 -8.43
CA THR A 204 -3.88 2.90 -7.42
C THR A 204 -2.43 2.48 -7.24
N ILE A 205 -1.55 3.47 -7.07
CA ILE A 205 -0.13 3.29 -6.77
C ILE A 205 0.30 4.22 -5.63
N SER A 206 1.48 3.95 -5.05
CA SER A 206 2.20 4.94 -4.25
C SER A 206 3.23 5.63 -5.12
N SER A 207 3.41 6.94 -5.00
CA SER A 207 4.45 7.69 -5.73
C SER A 207 5.87 7.15 -5.49
N MET A 208 6.17 6.71 -4.27
CA MET A 208 7.42 6.02 -3.94
C MET A 208 7.67 4.77 -4.79
N ASN A 209 6.63 4.03 -5.20
CA ASN A 209 6.78 2.80 -5.98
C ASN A 209 7.29 3.07 -7.41
N LEU A 210 7.18 4.30 -7.90
CA LEU A 210 7.76 4.69 -9.19
C LEU A 210 9.29 4.78 -9.14
N VAL A 211 9.89 4.95 -7.97
CA VAL A 211 11.35 5.19 -7.82
C VAL A 211 12.05 4.17 -6.93
N ALA A 212 11.36 3.58 -5.95
CA ALA A 212 11.95 2.62 -5.03
C ALA A 212 12.03 1.22 -5.67
N LYS A 213 13.22 0.60 -5.56
CA LYS A 213 13.39 -0.83 -5.87
C LYS A 213 12.62 -1.67 -4.85
N GLY A 214 11.99 -2.74 -5.32
CA GLY A 214 11.15 -3.61 -4.48
C GLY A 214 9.66 -3.24 -4.52
N ALA A 215 9.25 -2.36 -5.42
CA ALA A 215 7.84 -2.17 -5.75
C ALA A 215 7.26 -3.38 -6.49
N ILE A 216 8.11 -4.08 -7.27
CA ILE A 216 7.82 -5.37 -7.89
C ILE A 216 8.96 -6.31 -7.54
N HIS A 217 8.61 -7.50 -7.05
CA HIS A 217 9.53 -8.59 -6.79
C HIS A 217 9.39 -9.62 -7.90
N THR A 218 10.39 -9.69 -8.79
CA THR A 218 10.37 -10.57 -9.96
C THR A 218 11.33 -11.76 -9.79
N PRO A 219 11.06 -12.91 -10.45
CA PRO A 219 11.99 -14.05 -10.47
C PRO A 219 13.32 -13.76 -11.18
N THR A 220 13.30 -12.94 -12.23
CA THR A 220 14.40 -12.80 -13.19
C THR A 220 15.15 -11.48 -13.09
N GLU A 221 14.46 -10.38 -12.80
CA GLU A 221 15.02 -9.02 -12.80
C GLU A 221 15.35 -8.53 -11.37
N GLY A 222 14.99 -9.33 -10.36
CA GLY A 222 15.06 -8.96 -8.96
C GLY A 222 14.04 -7.88 -8.59
N ASP A 223 14.41 -7.04 -7.62
CA ASP A 223 13.58 -5.98 -7.07
C ASP A 223 13.64 -4.73 -7.96
N ILE A 224 12.51 -4.39 -8.59
CA ILE A 224 12.40 -3.26 -9.51
C ILE A 224 11.35 -2.24 -9.05
N SER A 225 11.47 -1.02 -9.55
CA SER A 225 10.47 0.05 -9.44
C SER A 225 9.45 -0.03 -10.58
N TYR A 226 8.32 0.66 -10.45
CA TYR A 226 7.35 0.79 -11.55
C TYR A 226 7.89 1.57 -12.74
N ALA A 227 8.83 2.52 -12.55
CA ALA A 227 9.43 3.23 -13.68
C ALA A 227 10.30 2.32 -14.57
N GLN A 228 10.74 1.17 -14.07
CA GLN A 228 11.46 0.17 -14.87
C GLN A 228 10.51 -0.67 -15.76
N ARG A 229 9.19 -0.60 -15.54
CA ARG A 229 8.15 -1.10 -16.45
C ARG A 229 7.67 0.07 -17.32
N GLN A 230 8.46 0.41 -18.34
CA GLN A 230 8.22 1.58 -19.20
C GLN A 230 6.79 1.60 -19.76
N GLU A 231 6.28 0.44 -20.16
CA GLU A 231 4.95 0.27 -20.71
C GLU A 231 3.83 0.63 -19.72
N TRP A 232 4.05 0.51 -18.41
CA TRP A 232 3.12 1.01 -17.40
C TRP A 232 3.15 2.53 -17.31
N VAL A 233 4.34 3.13 -17.33
CA VAL A 233 4.48 4.59 -17.29
C VAL A 233 3.87 5.23 -18.54
N GLU A 234 4.02 4.60 -19.71
CA GLU A 234 3.37 5.00 -20.96
C GLU A 234 1.85 4.95 -20.88
N ALA A 235 1.30 3.87 -20.29
CA ALA A 235 -0.14 3.72 -20.10
C ALA A 235 -0.71 4.73 -19.10
N TRP A 236 0.03 5.01 -18.03
CA TRP A 236 -0.44 5.83 -16.92
C TRP A 236 -0.28 7.33 -17.16
N PHE A 237 0.81 7.73 -17.82
CA PHE A 237 1.18 9.12 -18.01
C PHE A 237 1.53 9.47 -19.46
N PRO A 238 0.63 9.20 -20.43
CA PRO A 238 0.94 9.25 -21.85
C PRO A 238 1.42 10.63 -22.34
N ALA A 239 0.99 11.73 -21.69
CA ALA A 239 1.41 13.08 -22.09
C ALA A 239 2.79 13.45 -21.51
N ARG A 240 3.28 12.70 -20.52
CA ARG A 240 4.44 13.08 -19.69
C ARG A 240 5.46 11.95 -19.51
N THR A 241 5.28 10.81 -20.18
CA THR A 241 6.10 9.60 -20.06
C THR A 241 7.59 9.89 -19.96
N LYS A 242 8.16 10.54 -20.99
CA LYS A 242 9.61 10.81 -21.06
C LYS A 242 10.10 11.57 -19.82
N ARG A 243 9.39 12.63 -19.45
CA ARG A 243 9.79 13.48 -18.33
C ARG A 243 9.68 12.75 -16.99
N ILE A 244 8.65 11.93 -16.80
CA ILE A 244 8.48 11.11 -15.60
C ILE A 244 9.59 10.06 -15.51
N LEU A 245 9.94 9.39 -16.60
CA LEU A 245 11.06 8.44 -16.62
C LEU A 245 12.41 9.11 -16.34
N ASP A 246 12.69 10.25 -16.97
CA ASP A 246 13.93 11.00 -16.76
C ASP A 246 14.08 11.42 -15.28
N LEU A 247 13.00 11.94 -14.69
CA LEU A 247 12.97 12.35 -13.28
C LEU A 247 13.05 11.15 -12.34
N ALA A 248 12.32 10.06 -12.61
CA ALA A 248 12.39 8.85 -11.80
C ALA A 248 13.82 8.28 -11.79
N HIS A 249 14.50 8.27 -12.94
CA HIS A 249 15.88 7.85 -13.05
C HIS A 249 16.84 8.77 -12.28
N ALA A 250 16.68 10.09 -12.41
CA ALA A 250 17.48 11.07 -11.69
C ALA A 250 17.31 10.93 -10.17
N ILE A 251 16.07 10.83 -9.68
CA ILE A 251 15.77 10.64 -8.26
C ILE A 251 16.40 9.34 -7.76
N THR A 252 16.23 8.23 -8.49
CA THR A 252 16.79 6.93 -8.10
C THR A 252 18.32 6.93 -8.06
N THR A 253 18.96 7.69 -8.94
CA THR A 253 20.42 7.79 -9.00
C THR A 253 20.99 8.63 -7.85
N LEU A 254 20.30 9.72 -7.50
CA LEU A 254 20.71 10.62 -6.41
C LEU A 254 20.46 9.99 -5.04
N VAL A 255 19.32 9.31 -4.89
CA VAL A 255 18.95 8.63 -3.66
C VAL A 255 19.42 7.18 -3.73
N LYS A 256 20.73 6.99 -3.51
CA LYS A 256 21.31 5.63 -3.35
C LYS A 256 20.56 4.91 -2.22
N SER A 257 19.75 3.94 -2.65
CA SER A 257 18.73 3.22 -1.88
C SER A 257 17.69 4.11 -1.19
N PHE A 258 16.49 4.19 -1.81
CA PHE A 258 15.25 4.32 -1.05
C PHE A 258 15.03 3.04 -0.24
N GLU A 259 15.87 2.81 0.76
CA GLU A 259 15.55 1.87 1.82
C GLU A 259 14.42 2.46 2.66
N PRO A 260 13.37 1.70 2.97
CA PRO A 260 12.39 2.14 3.95
C PRO A 260 13.09 2.23 5.32
N THR A 261 13.57 3.40 5.71
CA THR A 261 14.21 3.69 7.01
C THR A 261 13.19 3.87 8.12
N SER A 262 13.44 3.32 9.33
CA SER A 262 12.54 3.10 10.50
C SER A 262 11.71 4.30 10.98
N GLU A 263 12.10 5.53 10.64
CA GLU A 263 11.61 6.75 11.31
C GLU A 263 10.75 7.67 10.41
N THR A 264 10.73 7.46 9.10
CA THR A 264 10.12 8.41 8.16
C THR A 264 8.61 8.58 8.37
N GLU A 265 7.77 7.54 8.31
CA GLU A 265 6.31 7.74 8.26
C GLU A 265 5.64 8.04 9.62
N GLU A 266 6.27 7.77 10.77
CA GLU A 266 5.72 8.12 12.10
C GLU A 266 5.87 9.60 12.46
N THR A 267 6.82 10.29 11.81
CA THR A 267 7.17 11.70 12.07
C THR A 267 6.56 12.64 11.01
N ILE A 268 5.87 12.08 10.02
CA ILE A 268 5.34 12.76 8.83
C ILE A 268 3.86 13.16 8.98
N VAL A 269 3.18 12.71 10.04
CA VAL A 269 1.82 13.12 10.41
C VAL A 269 1.83 13.93 11.70
#